data_AF-A0A924P6H8-F1
#
_entry.id   AF-A0A924P6H8-F1
#
_cell.length_a   1.000
_cell.length_b   1.000
_cell.length_c   1.000
_cell.angle_alpha   90.00
_cell.angle_beta   90.00
_cell.angle_gamma   90.00
#
_symmetry.space_group_name_H-M   'P 1'
#
loop_
_entity.id
_entity.type
_entity.pdbx_description
1 polymer ?
#
loop_
_entity_poly.entity_id
_entity_poly.type
_entity_poly.pdbx_seq_one_letter_code
_entity_poly.pdbx_strand_id
1 'polypeptide(L)'
;MKYFKLVKVPATRFSLAIIGALVVSSLTASASETSNPPLNLSPRPSKSSPSDLQIFTSGDAAVCSALGPFSGKVSSEVDPAELPDDGSVWRVGSNRWSAAWDKRYSDWIGREVDVEFFLRTNIATDCADAAVVFRIIFARINHLPVYFKNQPESYSHSMNSWSQLPTVKDWDPANWIQSLRSDQRFQAFLKAVTDDLGTKNITDSTYPVRLRSPQNPKLLSNYVTPGTIVLGGGHTRTIFRVDSTAYIPIEQLDSTVPAQVRTLHRGPVQMWGMPDAALQDGVIRFKWVVNCGGDTGFTHVPAEKMPGFSQEQYHLREEFGGGIDFNAFLVKLVPGKRKPMDHTYVNLELKSIQSLLDRRIEAVQTAIQMRSTNVDAFKDPQVRDDFSTEHRDLGIARAYTYLDGRLSLEARDYLASQARKILIVIDVGKSTNLYYFVKAVFAKAASSDPSADATWRWGYDFLETQLRMLDQDNARLANVTVPKERSELDWVDRAKYALGELKLPAERKIIQNQAEIQLLRKLIGFR
;
A
#
# COMPACT_ATOMS: atom_id res chain seq x y z
N MET A 1 -1.83 55.19 -22.45
CA MET A 1 -1.75 54.57 -23.80
C MET A 1 -0.28 54.34 -24.15
N LYS A 2 0.02 53.16 -24.71
CA LYS A 2 1.29 52.69 -25.33
C LYS A 2 2.48 52.28 -24.43
N TYR A 3 2.61 50.97 -24.22
CA TYR A 3 3.69 50.08 -24.70
C TYR A 3 3.97 48.95 -23.69
N PHE A 4 3.51 47.73 -24.00
CA PHE A 4 4.04 46.49 -23.41
C PHE A 4 4.73 45.69 -24.51
N LYS A 5 6.02 45.42 -24.33
CA LYS A 5 6.82 44.50 -25.15
C LYS A 5 6.53 43.07 -24.69
N LEU A 6 5.98 42.25 -25.58
CA LEU A 6 5.88 40.80 -25.44
C LEU A 6 7.26 40.15 -25.68
N VAL A 7 7.76 39.44 -24.68
CA VAL A 7 8.90 38.53 -24.81
C VAL A 7 8.39 37.21 -25.39
N LYS A 8 8.98 36.77 -26.51
CA LYS A 8 8.72 35.47 -27.13
C LYS A 8 9.35 34.35 -26.29
N VAL A 9 8.54 33.37 -25.91
CA VAL A 9 8.99 32.05 -25.42
C VAL A 9 8.73 31.04 -26.56
N PRO A 10 9.67 30.14 -26.89
CA PRO A 10 9.48 29.18 -27.97
C PRO A 10 8.50 28.07 -27.54
N ALA A 11 7.51 27.83 -28.39
CA ALA A 11 6.52 26.76 -28.23
C ALA A 11 7.15 25.39 -28.53
N THR A 12 7.23 24.52 -27.52
CA THR A 12 7.36 23.07 -27.70
C THR A 12 6.01 22.50 -28.13
N ARG A 13 6.05 21.77 -29.25
CA ARG A 13 4.90 21.17 -29.93
C ARG A 13 4.22 20.11 -29.06
N PHE A 14 2.96 20.34 -28.69
CA PHE A 14 1.98 19.30 -28.42
C PHE A 14 0.99 19.29 -29.58
N SER A 15 0.98 18.20 -30.35
CA SER A 15 -0.03 17.98 -31.39
C SER A 15 -1.30 17.46 -30.75
N LEU A 16 -2.25 18.37 -30.48
CA LEU A 16 -3.67 18.02 -30.41
C LEU A 16 -4.22 18.02 -31.83
N ALA A 17 -4.77 16.89 -32.27
CA ALA A 17 -5.60 16.81 -33.46
C ALA A 17 -7.07 16.73 -33.02
N ILE A 18 -7.79 17.86 -33.12
CA ILE A 18 -9.26 17.91 -33.18
C ILE A 18 -9.66 18.97 -34.20
N ILE A 19 -10.19 18.53 -35.34
CA ILE A 19 -11.23 19.15 -36.18
C ILE A 19 -11.88 17.94 -36.87
N GLY A 20 -13.17 17.60 -36.77
CA GLY A 20 -14.38 18.40 -36.63
C GLY A 20 -15.13 18.36 -37.97
N ALA A 21 -16.25 17.63 -38.06
CA ALA A 21 -17.45 17.98 -38.84
C ALA A 21 -18.44 16.80 -38.94
N LEU A 22 -19.69 17.12 -38.63
CA LEU A 22 -20.90 16.34 -38.88
C LEU A 22 -21.10 16.07 -40.39
N VAL A 23 -21.54 14.86 -40.72
CA VAL A 23 -22.51 14.62 -41.79
C VAL A 23 -23.59 13.69 -41.25
N VAL A 24 -24.82 14.21 -41.18
CA VAL A 24 -26.04 13.46 -40.91
C VAL A 24 -26.42 12.75 -42.22
N SER A 25 -26.55 11.44 -42.19
CA SER A 25 -27.17 10.67 -43.27
C SER A 25 -28.01 9.56 -42.65
N SER A 26 -29.31 9.83 -42.62
CA SER A 26 -30.39 8.90 -42.34
C SER A 26 -30.42 7.78 -43.39
N LEU A 27 -30.24 6.55 -42.94
CA LEU A 27 -30.55 5.34 -43.70
C LEU A 27 -31.40 4.43 -42.82
N THR A 28 -32.69 4.41 -43.17
CA THR A 28 -33.69 3.44 -42.74
C THR A 28 -33.32 2.07 -43.30
N ALA A 29 -33.02 1.10 -42.42
CA ALA A 29 -32.91 -0.30 -42.79
C ALA A 29 -34.01 -1.10 -42.08
N SER A 30 -34.94 -1.55 -42.89
CA SER A 30 -35.99 -2.54 -42.62
C SER A 30 -35.37 -3.83 -42.07
N ALA A 31 -35.82 -4.25 -40.88
CA ALA A 31 -35.52 -5.59 -40.35
C ALA A 31 -36.65 -6.54 -40.78
N SER A 32 -36.34 -7.43 -41.73
CA SER A 32 -37.18 -8.55 -42.10
C SER A 32 -37.06 -9.68 -41.07
N GLU A 33 -38.19 -10.10 -40.53
CA GLU A 33 -38.34 -11.35 -39.79
C GLU A 33 -37.90 -12.54 -40.66
N THR A 34 -36.92 -13.30 -40.17
CA THR A 34 -36.68 -14.68 -40.64
C THR A 34 -36.72 -15.58 -39.42
N SER A 35 -37.67 -16.51 -39.47
CA SER A 35 -37.96 -17.53 -38.47
C SER A 35 -36.86 -18.59 -38.45
N ASN A 36 -36.20 -18.73 -37.29
CA ASN A 36 -35.34 -19.89 -37.03
C ASN A 36 -36.19 -21.05 -36.48
N PRO A 37 -35.96 -22.30 -36.92
CA PRO A 37 -36.70 -23.47 -36.45
C PRO A 37 -36.25 -23.87 -35.03
N PRO A 38 -37.12 -24.56 -34.25
CA PRO A 38 -36.79 -24.93 -32.88
C PRO A 38 -35.77 -26.08 -32.88
N LEU A 39 -34.55 -25.78 -32.43
CA LEU A 39 -33.54 -26.79 -32.08
C LEU A 39 -33.95 -27.45 -30.77
N ASN A 40 -34.77 -28.50 -30.91
CA ASN A 40 -35.13 -29.40 -29.84
C ASN A 40 -34.00 -30.44 -29.67
N LEU A 41 -33.07 -30.14 -28.77
CA LEU A 41 -32.12 -31.12 -28.24
C LEU A 41 -32.21 -31.07 -26.71
N SER A 42 -33.13 -31.85 -26.13
CA SER A 42 -33.02 -32.21 -24.72
C SER A 42 -31.83 -33.17 -24.55
N PRO A 43 -30.76 -32.79 -23.83
CA PRO A 43 -29.73 -33.74 -23.47
C PRO A 43 -30.33 -34.72 -22.45
N ARG A 44 -30.05 -36.01 -22.62
CA ARG A 44 -30.22 -37.00 -21.54
C ARG A 44 -29.54 -36.47 -20.27
N PRO A 45 -30.12 -36.62 -19.07
CA PRO A 45 -29.43 -36.29 -17.84
C PRO A 45 -28.22 -37.22 -17.71
N SER A 46 -27.05 -36.72 -18.10
CA SER A 46 -25.77 -37.30 -17.69
C SER A 46 -25.75 -37.29 -16.17
N LYS A 47 -25.29 -38.38 -15.54
CA LYS A 47 -25.03 -38.44 -14.09
C LYS A 47 -24.51 -37.08 -13.64
N SER A 48 -25.27 -36.38 -12.79
CA SER A 48 -24.95 -35.04 -12.33
C SER A 48 -23.51 -35.06 -11.82
N SER A 49 -22.61 -34.39 -12.52
CA SER A 49 -21.22 -34.36 -12.09
C SER A 49 -21.15 -33.71 -10.72
N PRO A 50 -20.24 -34.17 -9.85
CA PRO A 50 -20.19 -33.68 -8.48
C PRO A 50 -19.89 -32.19 -8.46
N SER A 51 -20.60 -31.45 -7.60
CA SER A 51 -20.22 -30.08 -7.26
C SER A 51 -18.99 -30.09 -6.37
N ASP A 52 -18.25 -28.98 -6.28
CA ASP A 52 -17.06 -28.90 -5.41
C ASP A 52 -17.40 -29.14 -3.93
N LEU A 53 -18.64 -28.82 -3.53
CA LEU A 53 -19.17 -29.09 -2.19
C LEU A 53 -19.28 -30.59 -1.88
N GLN A 54 -19.34 -31.44 -2.91
CA GLN A 54 -19.41 -32.90 -2.78
C GLN A 54 -18.03 -33.58 -2.86
N ILE A 55 -16.97 -32.82 -3.15
CA ILE A 55 -15.61 -33.35 -3.28
C ILE A 55 -14.89 -33.15 -1.95
N PHE A 56 -14.55 -34.25 -1.29
CA PHE A 56 -13.84 -34.27 -0.02
C PHE A 56 -12.48 -34.92 -0.19
N THR A 57 -11.43 -34.25 0.26
CA THR A 57 -10.06 -34.79 0.26
C THR A 57 -9.75 -35.48 1.59
N SER A 58 -8.65 -36.24 1.64
CA SER A 58 -8.13 -36.76 2.91
C SER A 58 -7.74 -35.64 3.88
N GLY A 59 -7.25 -34.50 3.35
CA GLY A 59 -6.96 -33.29 4.12
C GLY A 59 -8.21 -32.68 4.74
N ASP A 60 -9.30 -32.58 3.98
CA ASP A 60 -10.60 -32.15 4.49
C ASP A 60 -11.06 -33.05 5.63
N ALA A 61 -11.08 -34.37 5.42
CA ALA A 61 -11.51 -35.32 6.43
C ALA A 61 -10.68 -35.22 7.72
N ALA A 62 -9.36 -35.09 7.62
CA ALA A 62 -8.47 -34.96 8.77
C ALA A 62 -8.76 -33.70 9.60
N VAL A 63 -8.99 -32.56 8.94
CA VAL A 63 -9.28 -31.30 9.62
C VAL A 63 -10.71 -31.30 10.18
N CYS A 64 -11.69 -31.69 9.37
CA CYS A 64 -13.11 -31.64 9.73
C CYS A 64 -13.47 -32.64 10.83
N SER A 65 -12.83 -33.82 10.87
CA SER A 65 -13.03 -34.78 11.97
C SER A 65 -12.54 -34.24 13.32
N ALA A 66 -11.57 -33.32 13.32
CA ALA A 66 -11.12 -32.64 14.53
C ALA A 66 -12.06 -31.50 14.96
N LEU A 67 -12.95 -31.05 14.07
CA LEU A 67 -13.96 -30.02 14.32
C LEU A 67 -15.30 -30.60 14.78
N GLY A 68 -15.58 -31.86 14.45
CA GLY A 68 -16.81 -32.56 14.81
C GLY A 68 -17.01 -33.83 13.97
N PRO A 69 -18.16 -34.50 14.09
CA PRO A 69 -18.48 -35.67 13.28
C PRO A 69 -18.49 -35.31 11.79
N PHE A 70 -17.55 -35.85 11.02
CA PHE A 70 -17.48 -35.70 9.57
C PHE A 70 -18.05 -36.96 8.90
N SER A 71 -19.10 -36.80 8.10
CA SER A 71 -19.78 -37.91 7.39
C SER A 71 -19.47 -37.96 5.89
N GLY A 72 -18.66 -37.02 5.38
CA GLY A 72 -18.30 -36.96 3.97
C GLY A 72 -17.43 -38.15 3.56
N LYS A 73 -17.72 -38.73 2.39
CA LYS A 73 -16.88 -39.79 1.81
C LYS A 73 -15.70 -39.14 1.08
N VAL A 74 -14.48 -39.45 1.51
CA VAL A 74 -13.26 -39.02 0.80
C VAL A 74 -13.36 -39.50 -0.66
N SER A 75 -13.29 -38.54 -1.57
CA SER A 75 -13.31 -38.76 -3.00
C SER A 75 -11.92 -39.21 -3.48
N SER A 76 -11.87 -39.90 -4.62
CA SER A 76 -10.62 -39.99 -5.38
C SER A 76 -10.14 -38.58 -5.75
N GLU A 77 -8.87 -38.44 -6.10
CA GLU A 77 -8.36 -37.18 -6.65
C GLU A 77 -9.18 -36.78 -7.89
N VAL A 78 -9.66 -35.54 -7.90
CA VAL A 78 -10.47 -34.95 -8.97
C VAL A 78 -9.77 -33.71 -9.48
N ASP A 79 -9.38 -33.74 -10.74
CA ASP A 79 -8.79 -32.60 -11.43
C ASP A 79 -9.86 -31.51 -11.65
N PRO A 80 -9.63 -30.26 -11.22
CA PRO A 80 -10.52 -29.13 -11.51
C PRO A 80 -10.88 -28.97 -12.99
N ALA A 81 -9.97 -29.27 -13.92
CA ALA A 81 -10.18 -29.12 -15.37
C ALA A 81 -11.17 -30.15 -15.94
N GLU A 82 -11.35 -31.29 -15.28
CA GLU A 82 -12.28 -32.35 -15.68
C GLU A 82 -13.72 -32.09 -15.20
N LEU A 83 -13.91 -31.14 -14.28
CA LEU A 83 -15.22 -30.81 -13.74
C LEU A 83 -16.02 -29.95 -14.72
N PRO A 84 -17.33 -30.23 -14.91
CA PRO A 84 -18.15 -29.36 -15.73
C PRO A 84 -18.34 -28.00 -15.05
N ASP A 85 -18.76 -27.02 -15.83
CA ASP A 85 -19.19 -25.75 -15.26
C ASP A 85 -20.53 -25.96 -14.51
N ASP A 86 -20.55 -25.72 -13.21
CA ASP A 86 -21.75 -25.77 -12.36
C ASP A 86 -22.25 -24.37 -11.99
N GLY A 87 -21.72 -23.34 -12.64
CA GLY A 87 -22.02 -21.94 -12.38
C GLY A 87 -21.16 -21.30 -11.29
N SER A 88 -20.33 -22.07 -10.56
CA SER A 88 -19.35 -21.55 -9.60
C SER A 88 -18.42 -20.53 -10.26
N VAL A 89 -17.83 -19.63 -9.47
CA VAL A 89 -16.84 -18.66 -9.95
C VAL A 89 -15.65 -19.38 -10.59
N TRP A 90 -15.15 -20.44 -9.94
CA TRP A 90 -14.24 -21.42 -10.55
C TRP A 90 -14.32 -22.77 -9.83
N ARG A 91 -13.85 -23.82 -10.51
CA ARG A 91 -13.78 -25.18 -9.98
C ARG A 91 -12.46 -25.41 -9.22
N VAL A 92 -12.51 -26.11 -8.08
CA VAL A 92 -11.32 -26.41 -7.24
C VAL A 92 -11.00 -27.88 -7.08
N GLY A 93 -11.91 -28.80 -7.43
CA GLY A 93 -11.65 -30.24 -7.36
C GLY A 93 -11.04 -30.69 -6.03
N SER A 94 -9.95 -31.46 -6.09
CA SER A 94 -9.20 -31.92 -4.92
C SER A 94 -8.11 -30.97 -4.41
N ASN A 95 -7.94 -29.77 -5.01
CA ASN A 95 -6.92 -28.84 -4.56
C ASN A 95 -7.31 -28.19 -3.22
N ARG A 96 -6.38 -28.19 -2.26
CA ARG A 96 -6.58 -27.59 -0.93
C ARG A 96 -5.35 -26.82 -0.47
N TRP A 97 -5.57 -25.80 0.33
CA TRP A 97 -4.47 -25.08 0.97
C TRP A 97 -3.65 -26.00 1.87
N SER A 98 -2.34 -25.82 1.81
CA SER A 98 -1.36 -26.59 2.57
C SER A 98 -0.11 -25.75 2.80
N ALA A 99 0.83 -26.24 3.61
CA ALA A 99 2.10 -25.54 3.82
C ALA A 99 2.90 -25.37 2.52
N ALA A 100 2.80 -26.33 1.60
CA ALA A 100 3.43 -26.25 0.28
C ALA A 100 2.78 -25.15 -0.59
N TRP A 101 1.45 -25.04 -0.58
CA TRP A 101 0.75 -23.98 -1.30
C TRP A 101 0.99 -22.60 -0.72
N ASP A 102 1.08 -22.50 0.60
CA ASP A 102 1.43 -21.27 1.28
C ASP A 102 2.86 -20.81 0.93
N LYS A 103 3.81 -21.75 0.78
CA LYS A 103 5.14 -21.44 0.27
C LYS A 103 5.07 -20.94 -1.18
N ARG A 104 4.32 -21.61 -2.05
CA ARG A 104 4.14 -21.20 -3.46
C ARG A 104 3.47 -19.82 -3.57
N TYR A 105 2.49 -19.52 -2.71
CA TYR A 105 1.88 -18.20 -2.60
C TYR A 105 2.90 -17.16 -2.22
N SER A 106 3.73 -17.44 -1.22
CA SER A 106 4.82 -16.55 -0.82
C SER A 106 5.81 -16.30 -1.95
N ASP A 107 6.25 -17.37 -2.63
CA ASP A 107 7.16 -17.27 -3.78
C ASP A 107 6.52 -16.51 -4.96
N TRP A 108 5.20 -16.59 -5.13
CA TRP A 108 4.45 -15.83 -6.14
C TRP A 108 4.37 -14.34 -5.78
N ILE A 109 4.04 -14.00 -4.53
CA ILE A 109 4.03 -12.61 -4.05
C ILE A 109 5.41 -11.96 -4.28
N GLY A 110 6.50 -12.62 -3.88
CA GLY A 110 7.84 -12.06 -4.01
C GLY A 110 8.35 -11.91 -5.45
N ARG A 111 7.70 -12.54 -6.44
CA ARG A 111 8.11 -12.51 -7.85
C ARG A 111 7.17 -11.70 -8.74
N GLU A 112 5.86 -11.89 -8.58
CA GLU A 112 4.83 -11.39 -9.50
C GLU A 112 4.18 -10.08 -9.04
N VAL A 113 4.21 -9.81 -7.72
CA VAL A 113 3.59 -8.62 -7.13
C VAL A 113 4.65 -7.54 -6.93
N ASP A 114 4.46 -6.43 -7.62
CA ASP A 114 5.27 -5.21 -7.53
C ASP A 114 4.38 -3.98 -7.29
N VAL A 115 4.99 -2.79 -7.27
CA VAL A 115 4.28 -1.52 -7.06
C VAL A 115 3.29 -1.18 -8.18
N GLU A 116 3.41 -1.79 -9.36
CA GLU A 116 2.54 -1.53 -10.51
C GLU A 116 1.50 -2.64 -10.71
N PHE A 117 1.44 -3.64 -9.82
CA PHE A 117 0.59 -4.81 -9.98
C PHE A 117 -0.86 -4.43 -10.31
N PHE A 118 -1.48 -3.55 -9.51
CA PHE A 118 -2.86 -3.14 -9.71
C PHE A 118 -3.08 -2.18 -10.89
N LEU A 119 -2.07 -1.42 -11.30
CA LEU A 119 -2.10 -0.68 -12.56
C LEU A 119 -2.16 -1.66 -13.75
N ARG A 120 -1.27 -2.65 -13.74
CA ARG A 120 -1.18 -3.68 -14.79
C ARG A 120 -2.45 -4.51 -14.87
N THR A 121 -3.06 -4.89 -13.75
CA THR A 121 -4.29 -5.68 -13.73
C THR A 121 -5.56 -4.84 -13.89
N ASN A 122 -5.46 -3.51 -13.78
CA ASN A 122 -6.59 -2.58 -13.78
C ASN A 122 -7.66 -2.94 -12.72
N ILE A 123 -7.21 -3.23 -11.49
CA ILE A 123 -8.09 -3.54 -10.36
C ILE A 123 -8.03 -2.36 -9.39
N ALA A 124 -9.19 -1.83 -9.04
CA ALA A 124 -9.30 -0.82 -7.98
C ALA A 124 -9.21 -1.51 -6.62
N THR A 125 -8.37 -0.97 -5.73
CA THR A 125 -8.17 -1.53 -4.38
C THR A 125 -7.99 -0.43 -3.37
N ASP A 126 -8.57 -0.58 -2.19
CA ASP A 126 -8.14 0.09 -0.97
C ASP A 126 -7.07 -0.73 -0.20
N CYS A 127 -6.75 -0.32 1.04
CA CYS A 127 -5.71 -0.98 1.83
C CYS A 127 -6.05 -2.45 2.19
N ALA A 128 -7.31 -2.76 2.49
CA ALA A 128 -7.78 -4.10 2.83
C ALA A 128 -7.86 -4.98 1.58
N ASP A 129 -8.42 -4.43 0.50
CA ASP A 129 -8.60 -5.12 -0.78
C ASP A 129 -7.31 -5.73 -1.28
N ALA A 130 -6.20 -5.00 -1.20
CA ALA A 130 -4.93 -5.43 -1.77
C ALA A 130 -4.52 -6.85 -1.34
N ALA A 131 -4.54 -7.13 -0.02
CA ALA A 131 -4.16 -8.44 0.51
C ALA A 131 -5.14 -9.55 0.10
N VAL A 132 -6.44 -9.25 0.10
CA VAL A 132 -7.51 -10.18 -0.27
C VAL A 132 -7.43 -10.53 -1.76
N VAL A 133 -7.28 -9.52 -2.61
CA VAL A 133 -7.19 -9.67 -4.07
C VAL A 133 -5.97 -10.51 -4.45
N PHE A 134 -4.80 -10.30 -3.81
CA PHE A 134 -3.63 -11.15 -4.05
C PHE A 134 -3.92 -12.62 -3.76
N ARG A 135 -4.58 -12.92 -2.64
CA ARG A 135 -4.95 -14.28 -2.24
C ARG A 135 -5.93 -14.90 -3.22
N ILE A 136 -6.95 -14.15 -3.65
CA ILE A 136 -7.97 -14.62 -4.59
C ILE A 136 -7.39 -14.90 -5.97
N ILE A 137 -6.58 -14.00 -6.51
CA ILE A 137 -5.93 -14.18 -7.82
C ILE A 137 -5.03 -15.43 -7.79
N PHE A 138 -4.19 -15.57 -6.77
CA PHE A 138 -3.35 -16.76 -6.63
C PHE A 138 -4.20 -18.03 -6.51
N ALA A 139 -5.29 -17.98 -5.75
CA ALA A 139 -6.19 -19.12 -5.60
C ALA A 139 -6.83 -19.51 -6.94
N ARG A 140 -7.27 -18.53 -7.73
CA ARG A 140 -7.84 -18.77 -9.05
C ARG A 140 -6.83 -19.39 -10.03
N ILE A 141 -5.59 -18.90 -10.06
CA ILE A 141 -4.51 -19.45 -10.89
C ILE A 141 -4.27 -20.94 -10.58
N ASN A 142 -4.42 -21.34 -9.32
CA ASN A 142 -4.06 -22.67 -8.83
C ASN A 142 -5.27 -23.54 -8.45
N HIS A 143 -6.48 -23.13 -8.82
CA HIS A 143 -7.73 -23.81 -8.47
C HIS A 143 -7.86 -24.12 -6.97
N LEU A 144 -7.48 -23.19 -6.10
CA LEU A 144 -7.60 -23.34 -4.65
C LEU A 144 -8.93 -22.72 -4.16
N PRO A 145 -9.53 -23.26 -3.08
CA PRO A 145 -10.74 -22.68 -2.51
C PRO A 145 -10.43 -21.35 -1.83
N VAL A 146 -11.35 -20.40 -1.96
CA VAL A 146 -11.42 -19.22 -1.09
C VAL A 146 -12.75 -19.18 -0.37
N TYR A 147 -12.73 -18.59 0.82
CA TYR A 147 -13.89 -18.30 1.64
C TYR A 147 -13.57 -17.04 2.45
N PHE A 148 -14.42 -16.03 2.39
CA PHE A 148 -14.31 -14.81 3.18
C PHE A 148 -15.65 -14.56 3.86
N LYS A 149 -15.63 -14.55 5.19
CA LYS A 149 -16.84 -14.33 5.96
C LYS A 149 -17.27 -12.86 5.83
N ASN A 150 -18.48 -12.65 5.37
CA ASN A 150 -19.16 -11.37 5.39
C ASN A 150 -20.61 -11.59 5.82
N GLN A 151 -21.25 -10.58 6.41
CA GLN A 151 -22.62 -10.67 6.91
C GLN A 151 -23.47 -9.64 6.16
N PRO A 152 -24.61 -10.03 5.57
CA PRO A 152 -25.29 -11.33 5.71
C PRO A 152 -24.72 -12.47 4.83
N GLU A 153 -23.95 -12.16 3.79
CA GLU A 153 -23.49 -13.13 2.79
C GLU A 153 -21.97 -13.25 2.81
N SER A 154 -21.44 -14.47 2.72
CA SER A 154 -20.00 -14.75 2.65
C SER A 154 -19.55 -15.01 1.21
N TYR A 155 -18.32 -14.62 0.86
CA TYR A 155 -17.79 -14.84 -0.48
C TYR A 155 -17.05 -16.16 -0.58
N SER A 156 -17.40 -16.98 -1.57
CA SER A 156 -16.74 -18.25 -1.86
C SER A 156 -16.56 -18.42 -3.36
N HIS A 157 -15.52 -19.14 -3.77
CA HIS A 157 -15.34 -19.59 -5.16
C HIS A 157 -16.53 -20.39 -5.69
N SER A 158 -17.28 -21.06 -4.80
CA SER A 158 -18.44 -21.89 -5.13
C SER A 158 -19.75 -21.10 -5.32
N MET A 159 -19.72 -19.77 -5.21
CA MET A 159 -20.90 -18.94 -5.45
C MET A 159 -21.28 -18.94 -6.93
N ASN A 160 -22.58 -18.94 -7.22
CA ASN A 160 -23.13 -19.02 -8.57
C ASN A 160 -23.93 -17.77 -9.00
N SER A 161 -23.85 -16.68 -8.21
CA SER A 161 -24.51 -15.39 -8.50
C SER A 161 -24.11 -14.78 -9.85
N TRP A 162 -23.00 -15.24 -10.42
CA TRP A 162 -22.45 -14.82 -11.72
C TRP A 162 -22.42 -15.94 -12.76
N SER A 163 -23.16 -17.03 -12.55
CA SER A 163 -23.17 -18.21 -13.43
C SER A 163 -23.53 -17.90 -14.89
N GLN A 164 -24.33 -16.86 -15.13
CA GLN A 164 -24.67 -16.36 -16.46
C GLN A 164 -23.50 -15.71 -17.22
N LEU A 165 -22.43 -15.32 -16.52
CA LEU A 165 -21.25 -14.70 -17.15
C LEU A 165 -20.28 -15.77 -17.64
N PRO A 166 -19.59 -15.52 -18.77
CA PRO A 166 -18.57 -16.44 -19.27
C PRO A 166 -17.40 -16.54 -18.30
N THR A 167 -16.83 -17.73 -18.19
CA THR A 167 -15.63 -18.00 -17.39
C THR A 167 -14.55 -18.68 -18.24
N VAL A 168 -13.29 -18.38 -17.94
CA VAL A 168 -12.12 -19.03 -18.57
C VAL A 168 -11.75 -20.24 -17.74
N LYS A 169 -12.10 -21.45 -18.18
CA LYS A 169 -11.89 -22.67 -17.36
C LYS A 169 -10.44 -22.82 -16.88
N ASP A 170 -9.51 -22.77 -17.84
CA ASP A 170 -8.09 -23.00 -17.61
C ASP A 170 -7.33 -21.69 -17.79
N TRP A 171 -6.82 -21.15 -16.68
CA TRP A 171 -5.92 -20.00 -16.73
C TRP A 171 -4.53 -20.48 -17.12
N ASP A 172 -3.92 -19.86 -18.13
CA ASP A 172 -2.51 -20.07 -18.42
C ASP A 172 -1.67 -19.38 -17.31
N PRO A 173 -0.92 -20.13 -16.47
CA PRO A 173 -0.14 -19.51 -15.42
C PRO A 173 0.95 -18.55 -15.94
N ALA A 174 1.40 -18.73 -17.19
CA ALA A 174 2.36 -17.82 -17.83
C ALA A 174 1.69 -16.53 -18.34
N ASN A 175 0.39 -16.56 -18.61
CA ASN A 175 -0.38 -15.44 -19.18
C ASN A 175 -1.63 -15.10 -18.36
N TRP A 176 -1.59 -15.33 -17.05
CA TRP A 176 -2.76 -15.26 -16.17
C TRP A 176 -3.43 -13.88 -16.17
N ILE A 177 -2.71 -12.79 -16.46
CA ILE A 177 -3.28 -11.44 -16.59
C ILE A 177 -4.26 -11.38 -17.78
N GLN A 178 -3.95 -12.06 -18.89
CA GLN A 178 -4.86 -12.12 -20.02
C GLN A 178 -6.11 -12.94 -19.65
N SER A 179 -5.92 -14.07 -18.98
CA SER A 179 -7.02 -14.89 -18.47
C SER A 179 -7.93 -14.08 -17.52
N LEU A 180 -7.34 -13.38 -16.55
CA LEU A 180 -8.02 -12.44 -15.65
C LEU A 180 -8.87 -11.42 -16.42
N ARG A 181 -8.33 -10.83 -17.50
CA ARG A 181 -9.03 -9.82 -18.31
C ARG A 181 -10.22 -10.37 -19.09
N SER A 182 -10.14 -11.64 -19.51
CA SER A 182 -11.21 -12.31 -20.26
C SER A 182 -12.24 -13.05 -19.40
N ASP A 183 -11.93 -13.34 -18.14
CA ASP A 183 -12.80 -14.09 -17.22
C ASP A 183 -13.83 -13.15 -16.55
N GLN A 184 -14.93 -12.86 -17.26
CA GLN A 184 -15.95 -11.92 -16.82
C GLN A 184 -16.62 -12.35 -15.51
N ARG A 185 -16.84 -13.65 -15.32
CA ARG A 185 -17.38 -14.21 -14.08
C ARG A 185 -16.47 -13.92 -12.89
N PHE A 186 -15.17 -14.19 -13.05
CA PHE A 186 -14.19 -13.91 -12.01
C PHE A 186 -14.05 -12.41 -11.70
N GLN A 187 -14.09 -11.54 -12.72
CA GLN A 187 -14.05 -10.10 -12.51
C GLN A 187 -15.27 -9.58 -11.72
N ALA A 188 -16.47 -10.09 -12.03
CA ALA A 188 -17.67 -9.71 -11.31
C ALA A 188 -17.63 -10.16 -9.84
N PHE A 189 -17.14 -11.38 -9.57
CA PHE A 189 -16.86 -11.85 -8.22
C PHE A 189 -15.84 -10.95 -7.51
N LEU A 190 -14.71 -10.66 -8.15
CA LEU A 190 -13.65 -9.86 -7.53
C LEU A 190 -14.12 -8.45 -7.20
N LYS A 191 -14.92 -7.84 -8.08
CA LYS A 191 -15.53 -6.53 -7.84
C LYS A 191 -16.44 -6.56 -6.62
N ALA A 192 -17.34 -7.55 -6.52
CA ALA A 192 -18.23 -7.69 -5.37
C ALA A 192 -17.44 -7.88 -4.07
N VAL A 193 -16.36 -8.66 -4.11
CA VAL A 193 -15.47 -8.80 -2.95
C VAL A 193 -14.87 -7.45 -2.53
N THR A 194 -14.32 -6.67 -3.46
CA THR A 194 -13.70 -5.37 -3.14
C THR A 194 -14.69 -4.26 -2.82
N ASP A 195 -15.95 -4.38 -3.24
CA ASP A 195 -16.99 -3.42 -2.88
C ASP A 195 -17.49 -3.65 -1.44
N ASP A 196 -17.47 -4.91 -0.96
CA ASP A 196 -18.17 -5.30 0.27
C ASP A 196 -17.24 -5.73 1.42
N LEU A 197 -16.00 -6.14 1.15
CA LEU A 197 -15.06 -6.53 2.20
C LEU A 197 -14.24 -5.34 2.68
N GLY A 198 -14.04 -5.25 4.00
CA GLY A 198 -13.11 -4.31 4.60
C GLY A 198 -12.13 -4.98 5.55
N THR A 199 -11.34 -4.16 6.25
CA THR A 199 -10.38 -4.62 7.27
C THR A 199 -11.01 -5.54 8.33
N LYS A 200 -12.28 -5.30 8.70
CA LYS A 200 -13.01 -6.14 9.66
C LYS A 200 -13.22 -7.57 9.17
N ASN A 201 -13.39 -7.79 7.87
CA ASN A 201 -13.59 -9.13 7.30
C ASN A 201 -12.29 -9.92 7.19
N ILE A 202 -11.16 -9.22 7.10
CA ILE A 202 -9.83 -9.83 7.06
C ILE A 202 -9.54 -10.56 8.37
N THR A 203 -9.88 -9.99 9.53
CA THR A 203 -9.58 -10.60 10.84
C THR A 203 -10.29 -11.94 11.02
N ASP A 204 -11.54 -12.08 10.57
CA ASP A 204 -12.27 -13.35 10.59
C ASP A 204 -11.56 -14.44 9.76
N SER A 205 -10.90 -14.04 8.68
CA SER A 205 -10.27 -14.94 7.70
C SER A 205 -8.77 -15.14 7.94
N THR A 206 -8.21 -14.57 9.02
CA THR A 206 -6.78 -14.60 9.30
C THR A 206 -6.48 -15.07 10.73
N TYR A 207 -5.21 -15.34 11.01
CA TYR A 207 -4.72 -15.76 12.32
C TYR A 207 -3.35 -15.13 12.63
N PRO A 208 -3.05 -14.86 13.92
CA PRO A 208 -1.77 -14.32 14.34
C PRO A 208 -0.66 -15.37 14.21
N VAL A 209 0.47 -14.94 13.67
CA VAL A 209 1.62 -15.82 13.45
C VAL A 209 2.73 -15.61 14.45
N ARG A 210 3.48 -16.68 14.69
CA ARG A 210 4.75 -16.66 15.41
C ARG A 210 5.74 -15.77 14.66
N LEU A 211 6.30 -14.80 15.37
CA LEU A 211 7.33 -13.86 14.96
C LEU A 211 8.74 -14.43 15.17
N ARG A 212 8.96 -15.19 16.25
CA ARG A 212 10.25 -15.77 16.62
C ARG A 212 10.43 -17.19 16.08
N SER A 213 11.59 -17.52 15.53
CA SER A 213 11.88 -18.88 15.09
C SER A 213 11.83 -19.86 16.27
N PRO A 214 11.13 -21.01 16.15
CA PRO A 214 11.17 -22.05 17.18
C PRO A 214 12.57 -22.62 17.43
N GLN A 215 13.44 -22.59 16.41
CA GLN A 215 14.81 -23.10 16.49
C GLN A 215 15.76 -22.07 17.12
N ASN A 216 15.48 -20.78 16.92
CA ASN A 216 16.27 -19.70 17.52
C ASN A 216 15.38 -18.48 17.77
N PRO A 217 14.96 -18.21 19.02
CA PRO A 217 14.06 -17.10 19.33
C PRO A 217 14.63 -15.69 19.03
N LYS A 218 15.92 -15.57 18.72
CA LYS A 218 16.54 -14.32 18.27
C LYS A 218 16.38 -14.07 16.77
N LEU A 219 15.84 -15.03 16.02
CA LEU A 219 15.66 -14.96 14.58
C LEU A 219 14.18 -14.86 14.21
N LEU A 220 13.92 -14.28 13.04
CA LEU A 220 12.58 -14.19 12.46
C LEU A 220 12.08 -15.58 12.10
N SER A 221 10.84 -15.84 12.46
CA SER A 221 10.11 -17.05 12.13
C SER A 221 9.96 -17.25 10.63
N ASN A 222 10.04 -18.51 10.17
CA ASN A 222 9.78 -18.89 8.78
C ASN A 222 8.31 -18.76 8.37
N TYR A 223 7.43 -18.34 9.28
CA TYR A 223 6.04 -18.01 9.00
C TYR A 223 5.81 -16.53 8.65
N VAL A 224 6.81 -15.66 8.90
CA VAL A 224 6.78 -14.26 8.45
C VAL A 224 7.50 -14.19 7.10
N THR A 225 6.71 -14.23 6.03
CA THR A 225 7.20 -14.37 4.65
C THR A 225 6.46 -13.40 3.73
N PRO A 226 6.89 -13.22 2.46
CA PRO A 226 6.04 -12.57 1.47
C PRO A 226 4.62 -13.17 1.46
N GLY A 227 3.59 -12.33 1.36
CA GLY A 227 2.18 -12.69 1.49
C GLY A 227 1.63 -12.65 2.93
N THR A 228 2.48 -12.52 3.95
CA THR A 228 2.04 -12.24 5.33
C THR A 228 1.48 -10.82 5.42
N ILE A 229 0.43 -10.63 6.22
CA ILE A 229 -0.27 -9.36 6.38
C ILE A 229 0.23 -8.65 7.64
N VAL A 230 0.37 -7.33 7.56
CA VAL A 230 0.58 -6.43 8.71
C VAL A 230 -0.65 -5.57 8.83
N LEU A 231 -1.44 -5.85 9.85
CA LEU A 231 -2.67 -5.13 10.18
C LEU A 231 -2.41 -4.25 11.40
N GLY A 232 -2.85 -2.99 11.37
CA GLY A 232 -2.78 -2.12 12.56
C GLY A 232 -3.47 -0.79 12.33
N GLY A 233 -4.30 -0.39 13.29
CA GLY A 233 -5.07 0.86 13.25
C GLY A 233 -5.99 0.98 12.02
N GLY A 234 -6.62 -0.12 11.62
CA GLY A 234 -7.53 -0.17 10.47
C GLY A 234 -6.85 -0.27 9.10
N HIS A 235 -5.53 -0.19 9.02
CA HIS A 235 -4.77 -0.24 7.77
C HIS A 235 -4.11 -1.60 7.55
N THR A 236 -4.30 -2.16 6.37
CA THR A 236 -3.77 -3.46 5.96
C THR A 236 -2.58 -3.27 5.01
N ARG A 237 -1.47 -3.98 5.26
CA ARG A 237 -0.31 -4.06 4.38
C ARG A 237 0.06 -5.52 4.11
N THR A 238 0.69 -5.79 2.99
CA THR A 238 1.22 -7.12 2.67
C THR A 238 2.74 -7.07 2.66
N ILE A 239 3.41 -7.89 3.47
CA ILE A 239 4.85 -8.13 3.36
C ILE A 239 5.10 -8.73 1.98
N PHE A 240 5.95 -8.13 1.16
CA PHE A 240 6.28 -8.66 -0.16
C PHE A 240 7.74 -9.10 -0.27
N ARG A 241 8.61 -8.63 0.63
CA ARG A 241 10.01 -9.03 0.66
C ARG A 241 10.55 -9.14 2.08
N VAL A 242 11.27 -10.23 2.34
CA VAL A 242 12.09 -10.43 3.53
C VAL A 242 13.51 -10.76 3.06
N ASP A 243 14.47 -9.90 3.33
CA ASP A 243 15.84 -10.01 2.83
C ASP A 243 16.85 -9.57 3.91
N SER A 244 17.58 -10.53 4.46
CA SER A 244 18.60 -10.31 5.50
C SER A 244 19.78 -9.43 5.07
N THR A 245 19.99 -9.29 3.76
CA THR A 245 21.10 -8.53 3.18
C THR A 245 20.68 -7.12 2.79
N ALA A 246 19.37 -6.86 2.73
CA ALA A 246 18.83 -5.55 2.40
C ALA A 246 18.99 -4.57 3.57
N TYR A 247 18.99 -3.28 3.24
CA TYR A 247 18.94 -2.23 4.23
C TYR A 247 17.63 -2.28 5.03
N ILE A 248 16.50 -2.34 4.31
CA ILE A 248 15.20 -2.68 4.87
C ILE A 248 15.03 -4.19 4.78
N PRO A 249 15.12 -4.92 5.90
CA PRO A 249 15.06 -6.36 5.83
C PRO A 249 13.64 -6.93 5.68
N ILE A 250 12.61 -6.11 5.93
CA ILE A 250 11.20 -6.47 5.73
C ILE A 250 10.51 -5.30 5.06
N GLU A 251 10.07 -5.49 3.83
CA GLU A 251 9.32 -4.50 3.08
C GLU A 251 7.89 -4.96 2.84
N GLN A 252 7.01 -3.96 2.78
CA GLN A 252 5.58 -4.13 2.57
C GLN A 252 5.09 -3.34 1.36
N LEU A 253 3.97 -3.80 0.81
CA LEU A 253 3.14 -3.08 -0.14
C LEU A 253 1.82 -2.73 0.51
N ASP A 254 1.32 -1.53 0.22
CA ASP A 254 0.01 -1.10 0.66
C ASP A 254 -0.69 -0.16 -0.34
N SER A 255 -2.01 -0.27 -0.39
CA SER A 255 -2.88 0.71 -1.04
C SER A 255 -3.46 1.66 0.03
N THR A 256 -4.28 2.60 -0.39
CA THR A 256 -4.90 3.61 0.49
C THR A 256 -6.39 3.72 0.22
N VAL A 257 -7.13 4.45 1.05
CA VAL A 257 -8.54 4.80 0.79
C VAL A 257 -8.65 6.10 -0.04
N PRO A 258 -9.73 6.27 -0.83
CA PRO A 258 -10.75 5.25 -1.20
C PRO A 258 -10.16 4.17 -2.12
N ALA A 259 -10.93 3.19 -2.61
CA ALA A 259 -10.44 2.23 -3.59
C ALA A 259 -10.23 2.87 -4.98
N GLN A 260 -9.07 2.70 -5.62
CA GLN A 260 -8.83 3.11 -7.02
C GLN A 260 -7.70 2.32 -7.66
N VAL A 261 -7.65 2.29 -9.00
CA VAL A 261 -6.53 1.73 -9.76
C VAL A 261 -5.31 2.63 -9.55
N ARG A 262 -4.25 2.12 -8.92
CA ARG A 262 -3.05 2.91 -8.56
C ARG A 262 -1.80 2.06 -8.40
N THR A 263 -0.64 2.73 -8.36
CA THR A 263 0.57 2.12 -7.82
C THR A 263 0.43 1.85 -6.33
N LEU A 264 0.89 0.70 -5.87
CA LEU A 264 1.05 0.41 -4.46
C LEU A 264 2.22 1.20 -3.87
N HIS A 265 2.06 1.62 -2.63
CA HIS A 265 3.14 2.18 -1.85
C HIS A 265 4.05 1.06 -1.37
N ARG A 266 5.35 1.22 -1.58
CA ARG A 266 6.40 0.34 -1.07
C ARG A 266 7.12 1.04 0.07
N GLY A 267 7.30 0.34 1.19
CA GLY A 267 8.07 0.88 2.29
C GLY A 267 8.54 -0.19 3.27
N PRO A 268 9.24 0.21 4.34
CA PRO A 268 9.56 -0.69 5.44
C PRO A 268 8.29 -1.20 6.12
N VAL A 269 8.41 -2.36 6.77
CA VAL A 269 7.34 -2.86 7.64
C VAL A 269 6.97 -1.77 8.65
N GLN A 270 5.69 -1.41 8.65
CA GLN A 270 5.16 -0.37 9.49
C GLN A 270 3.80 -0.77 10.04
N MET A 271 3.74 -0.83 11.35
CA MET A 271 2.54 -0.97 12.14
C MET A 271 2.46 0.20 13.12
N TRP A 272 1.24 0.68 13.36
CA TRP A 272 0.98 1.76 14.30
C TRP A 272 0.73 1.19 15.68
N GLY A 273 1.68 1.42 16.59
CA GLY A 273 1.59 0.91 17.96
C GLY A 273 2.02 -0.54 18.08
N MET A 274 1.55 -1.18 19.16
CA MET A 274 1.77 -2.61 19.43
C MET A 274 0.54 -3.40 19.00
N PRO A 275 0.68 -4.70 18.66
CA PRO A 275 -0.45 -5.54 18.37
C PRO A 275 -1.39 -5.62 19.59
N ASP A 276 -2.69 -5.67 19.33
CA ASP A 276 -3.79 -5.78 20.27
C ASP A 276 -4.65 -7.00 19.91
N ALA A 277 -4.73 -7.95 20.84
CA ALA A 277 -5.49 -9.17 20.66
C ALA A 277 -7.00 -8.90 20.51
N ALA A 278 -7.53 -7.84 21.14
CA ALA A 278 -8.94 -7.48 21.04
C ALA A 278 -9.30 -6.97 19.64
N LEU A 279 -8.35 -6.33 18.95
CA LEU A 279 -8.51 -5.86 17.57
C LEU A 279 -8.10 -6.92 16.53
N GLN A 280 -7.48 -8.02 16.97
CA GLN A 280 -6.90 -9.06 16.13
C GLN A 280 -5.92 -8.48 15.08
N ASP A 281 -5.22 -7.40 15.42
CA ASP A 281 -4.23 -6.80 14.56
C ASP A 281 -2.84 -7.42 14.79
N GLY A 282 -1.81 -6.93 14.10
CA GLY A 282 -0.46 -7.46 14.14
C GLY A 282 -0.01 -8.10 12.83
N VAL A 283 0.94 -9.02 12.94
CA VAL A 283 1.43 -9.84 11.83
C VAL A 283 0.57 -11.10 11.75
N ILE A 284 -0.20 -11.23 10.67
CA ILE A 284 -1.24 -12.25 10.50
C ILE A 284 -1.14 -12.94 9.13
N ARG A 285 -1.75 -14.11 8.99
CA ARG A 285 -1.85 -14.87 7.72
C ARG A 285 -3.27 -15.35 7.49
N PHE A 286 -3.63 -15.60 6.23
CA PHE A 286 -4.93 -16.21 5.89
C PHE A 286 -5.04 -17.63 6.44
N LYS A 287 -6.20 -17.93 7.06
CA LYS A 287 -6.59 -19.29 7.42
C LYS A 287 -6.71 -20.15 6.16
N TRP A 288 -6.43 -21.44 6.27
CA TRP A 288 -6.72 -22.37 5.19
C TRP A 288 -8.24 -22.58 5.08
N VAL A 289 -8.69 -22.86 3.87
CA VAL A 289 -10.08 -23.16 3.56
C VAL A 289 -10.20 -24.65 3.26
N VAL A 290 -11.14 -25.32 3.93
CA VAL A 290 -11.42 -26.76 3.83
C VAL A 290 -12.90 -27.00 3.57
N ASN A 291 -13.24 -28.11 2.94
CA ASN A 291 -14.63 -28.51 2.73
C ASN A 291 -15.08 -29.48 3.82
N CYS A 292 -15.91 -29.03 4.77
CA CYS A 292 -16.45 -29.88 5.83
C CYS A 292 -17.87 -30.41 5.54
N GLY A 293 -18.44 -30.09 4.38
CA GLY A 293 -19.77 -30.53 3.98
C GLY A 293 -20.89 -29.83 4.77
N GLY A 294 -22.12 -30.32 4.61
CA GLY A 294 -23.32 -29.72 5.22
C GLY A 294 -23.79 -28.42 4.55
N ASP A 295 -24.69 -27.69 5.21
CA ASP A 295 -25.30 -26.46 4.69
C ASP A 295 -24.29 -25.30 4.52
N THR A 296 -23.16 -25.36 5.23
CA THR A 296 -22.14 -24.30 5.24
C THR A 296 -21.05 -24.50 4.17
N GLY A 297 -20.82 -25.72 3.70
CA GLY A 297 -19.84 -26.03 2.66
C GLY A 297 -18.38 -25.79 3.08
N PHE A 298 -17.72 -24.84 2.43
CA PHE A 298 -16.34 -24.46 2.72
C PHE A 298 -16.24 -23.59 3.97
N THR A 299 -15.24 -23.85 4.81
CA THR A 299 -15.00 -23.10 6.05
C THR A 299 -13.52 -22.93 6.32
N HIS A 300 -13.19 -22.06 7.27
CA HIS A 300 -11.82 -21.84 7.72
C HIS A 300 -11.37 -22.92 8.72
N VAL A 301 -10.13 -23.35 8.58
CA VAL A 301 -9.43 -24.09 9.64
C VAL A 301 -9.26 -23.16 10.87
N PRO A 302 -9.53 -23.63 12.10
CA PRO A 302 -9.33 -22.82 13.31
C PRO A 302 -7.90 -22.31 13.42
N ALA A 303 -7.76 -21.11 13.98
CA ALA A 303 -6.48 -20.43 14.12
C ALA A 303 -5.44 -21.31 14.85
N GLU A 304 -5.84 -22.00 15.92
CA GLU A 304 -4.98 -22.82 16.76
C GLU A 304 -4.43 -24.06 16.05
N LYS A 305 -5.05 -24.45 14.93
CA LYS A 305 -4.62 -25.57 14.09
C LYS A 305 -3.77 -25.10 12.90
N MET A 306 -3.67 -23.79 12.68
CA MET A 306 -2.88 -23.25 11.58
C MET A 306 -1.38 -23.35 11.83
N PRO A 307 -0.56 -23.66 10.80
CA PRO A 307 0.88 -23.67 10.95
C PRO A 307 1.41 -22.30 11.39
N GLY A 308 2.25 -22.33 12.42
CA GLY A 308 2.87 -21.11 12.94
C GLY A 308 1.94 -20.22 13.75
N PHE A 309 0.73 -20.66 14.11
CA PHE A 309 -0.13 -19.91 15.02
C PHE A 309 0.59 -19.56 16.33
N SER A 310 0.50 -18.30 16.74
CA SER A 310 1.00 -17.83 18.03
C SER A 310 0.39 -16.49 18.41
N GLN A 311 0.07 -16.35 19.70
CA GLN A 311 -0.35 -15.08 20.30
C GLN A 311 0.83 -14.27 20.87
N GLU A 312 2.09 -14.69 20.65
CA GLU A 312 3.26 -14.07 21.31
C GLU A 312 3.37 -12.56 21.07
N GLN A 313 2.92 -12.09 19.91
CA GLN A 313 3.00 -10.69 19.52
C GLN A 313 2.18 -9.77 20.44
N TYR A 314 1.13 -10.28 21.08
CA TYR A 314 0.27 -9.55 22.00
C TYR A 314 0.88 -9.42 23.41
N HIS A 315 1.85 -10.26 23.75
CA HIS A 315 2.54 -10.24 25.05
C HIS A 315 3.84 -9.43 25.05
N LEU A 316 4.27 -8.93 23.88
CA LEU A 316 5.53 -8.17 23.76
C LEU A 316 5.52 -6.89 24.60
N ARG A 317 4.36 -6.24 24.76
CA ARG A 317 4.28 -5.03 25.59
C ARG A 317 4.64 -5.34 27.05
N GLU A 318 4.15 -6.45 27.57
CA GLU A 318 4.41 -6.95 28.92
C GLU A 318 5.87 -7.41 29.04
N GLU A 319 6.37 -8.16 28.04
CA GLU A 319 7.74 -8.68 27.99
C GLU A 319 8.80 -7.57 28.05
N PHE A 320 8.55 -6.41 27.41
CA PHE A 320 9.52 -5.33 27.26
C PHE A 320 9.19 -4.03 28.01
N GLY A 321 8.19 -4.05 28.90
CA GLY A 321 7.85 -2.91 29.76
C GLY A 321 7.38 -1.65 29.00
N GLY A 322 6.71 -1.82 27.86
CA GLY A 322 6.10 -0.72 27.09
C GLY A 322 7.04 0.17 26.26
N GLY A 323 8.36 0.03 26.40
CA GLY A 323 9.35 0.83 25.67
C GLY A 323 9.71 0.32 24.26
N ILE A 324 9.01 -0.71 23.76
CA ILE A 324 9.37 -1.38 22.51
C ILE A 324 8.62 -0.79 21.30
N ASP A 325 9.38 -0.49 20.24
CA ASP A 325 8.82 -0.26 18.90
C ASP A 325 8.68 -1.61 18.19
N PHE A 326 7.44 -1.99 17.84
CA PHE A 326 7.15 -3.27 17.21
C PHE A 326 7.87 -3.47 15.88
N ASN A 327 8.01 -2.40 15.08
CA ASN A 327 8.68 -2.46 13.79
C ASN A 327 10.18 -2.72 13.97
N ALA A 328 10.80 -2.05 14.95
CA ALA A 328 12.19 -2.27 15.34
C ALA A 328 12.40 -3.69 15.87
N PHE A 329 11.44 -4.24 16.63
CA PHE A 329 11.46 -5.62 17.08
C PHE A 329 11.50 -6.61 15.91
N LEU A 330 10.55 -6.51 14.97
CA LEU A 330 10.52 -7.38 13.78
C LEU A 330 11.84 -7.30 12.99
N VAL A 331 12.32 -6.08 12.76
CA VAL A 331 13.56 -5.82 12.04
C VAL A 331 14.77 -6.42 12.75
N LYS A 332 14.82 -6.38 14.09
CA LYS A 332 15.89 -7.00 14.91
C LYS A 332 15.93 -8.52 14.81
N LEU A 333 14.80 -9.17 14.54
CA LEU A 333 14.72 -10.62 14.36
C LEU A 333 15.32 -11.07 13.02
N VAL A 334 15.42 -10.20 12.01
CA VAL A 334 16.01 -10.61 10.73
C VAL A 334 17.53 -10.77 10.89
N PRO A 335 18.11 -11.96 10.67
CA PRO A 335 19.55 -12.17 10.78
C PRO A 335 20.32 -11.34 9.76
N GLY A 336 21.60 -11.07 10.03
CA GLY A 336 22.54 -10.57 9.02
C GLY A 336 23.13 -9.19 9.31
N LYS A 337 24.23 -8.88 8.62
CA LYS A 337 24.84 -7.54 8.59
C LYS A 337 24.16 -6.74 7.50
N ARG A 338 23.32 -5.79 7.89
CA ARG A 338 22.62 -4.91 6.94
C ARG A 338 23.63 -4.05 6.20
N LYS A 339 23.37 -3.78 4.92
CA LYS A 339 24.09 -2.73 4.20
C LYS A 339 23.93 -1.40 4.95
N PRO A 340 24.96 -0.54 5.00
CA PRO A 340 24.79 0.81 5.51
C PRO A 340 23.82 1.59 4.62
N MET A 341 23.13 2.58 5.21
CA MET A 341 22.26 3.48 4.44
C MET A 341 23.16 4.39 3.62
N ASP A 342 23.00 4.40 2.30
CA ASP A 342 23.73 5.28 1.39
C ASP A 342 22.79 6.28 0.70
N HIS A 343 23.34 7.16 -0.13
CA HIS A 343 22.53 8.12 -0.90
C HIS A 343 21.56 7.44 -1.87
N THR A 344 21.93 6.27 -2.41
CA THR A 344 21.05 5.48 -3.29
C THR A 344 19.76 5.12 -2.57
N TYR A 345 19.89 4.64 -1.34
CA TYR A 345 18.78 4.29 -0.48
C TYR A 345 17.96 5.52 -0.07
N VAL A 346 18.61 6.61 0.33
CA VAL A 346 17.90 7.87 0.66
C VAL A 346 17.04 8.33 -0.51
N ASN A 347 17.56 8.24 -1.73
CA ASN A 347 16.81 8.61 -2.93
C ASN A 347 15.63 7.66 -3.19
N LEU A 348 15.78 6.36 -2.91
CA LEU A 348 14.70 5.39 -3.04
C LEU A 348 13.55 5.69 -2.07
N GLU A 349 13.86 5.94 -0.80
CA GLU A 349 12.85 6.30 0.20
C GLU A 349 12.22 7.65 -0.08
N LEU A 350 13.00 8.64 -0.54
CA LEU A 350 12.45 9.93 -0.96
C LEU A 350 11.46 9.80 -2.12
N LYS A 351 11.69 8.89 -3.07
CA LYS A 351 10.71 8.60 -4.11
C LYS A 351 9.43 8.00 -3.52
N SER A 352 9.54 7.15 -2.52
CA SER A 352 8.37 6.59 -1.82
C SER A 352 7.59 7.69 -1.07
N ILE A 353 8.30 8.57 -0.35
CA ILE A 353 7.71 9.74 0.32
C ILE A 353 7.08 10.68 -0.71
N GLN A 354 7.70 10.87 -1.87
CA GLN A 354 7.14 11.67 -2.95
C GLN A 354 5.83 11.06 -3.48
N SER A 355 5.71 9.74 -3.62
CA SER A 355 4.45 9.09 -3.98
C SER A 355 3.34 9.27 -2.92
N LEU A 356 3.69 9.30 -1.63
CA LEU A 356 2.74 9.71 -0.57
C LEU A 356 2.33 11.19 -0.71
N LEU A 357 3.29 12.05 -1.02
CA LEU A 357 3.06 13.49 -1.22
C LEU A 357 2.18 13.76 -2.45
N ASP A 358 2.41 13.09 -3.58
CA ASP A 358 1.63 13.25 -4.81
C ASP A 358 0.13 12.93 -4.57
N ARG A 359 -0.16 11.86 -3.81
CA ARG A 359 -1.53 11.51 -3.39
C ARG A 359 -2.16 12.59 -2.52
N ARG A 360 -1.36 13.18 -1.63
CA ARG A 360 -1.82 14.31 -0.82
C ARG A 360 -2.09 15.53 -1.69
N ILE A 361 -1.23 15.82 -2.68
CA ILE A 361 -1.41 16.93 -3.62
C ILE A 361 -2.75 16.79 -4.35
N GLU A 362 -3.04 15.61 -4.89
CA GLU A 362 -4.31 15.31 -5.55
C GLU A 362 -5.51 15.55 -4.61
N ALA A 363 -5.50 14.98 -3.41
CA ALA A 363 -6.59 15.16 -2.44
C ALA A 363 -6.80 16.63 -2.05
N VAL A 364 -5.72 17.39 -1.90
CA VAL A 364 -5.79 18.82 -1.55
C VAL A 364 -6.33 19.64 -2.72
N GLN A 365 -5.86 19.39 -3.94
CA GLN A 365 -6.30 20.11 -5.13
C GLN A 365 -7.78 19.84 -5.43
N THR A 366 -8.22 18.59 -5.36
CA THR A 366 -9.62 18.22 -5.55
C THR A 366 -10.52 18.89 -4.50
N ALA A 367 -10.12 18.89 -3.23
CA ALA A 367 -10.87 19.58 -2.17
C ALA A 367 -10.95 21.10 -2.39
N ILE A 368 -9.85 21.74 -2.83
CA ILE A 368 -9.85 23.17 -3.17
C ILE A 368 -10.83 23.46 -4.31
N GLN A 369 -10.85 22.62 -5.35
CA GLN A 369 -11.78 22.75 -6.46
C GLN A 369 -13.23 22.57 -5.99
N MET A 370 -13.52 21.53 -5.19
CA MET A 370 -14.85 21.29 -4.63
C MET A 370 -15.31 22.46 -3.76
N ARG A 371 -14.42 23.00 -2.92
CA ARG A 371 -14.71 24.19 -2.10
C ARG A 371 -15.12 25.39 -2.95
N SER A 372 -14.48 25.59 -4.10
CA SER A 372 -14.80 26.70 -5.01
C SER A 372 -16.19 26.59 -5.64
N THR A 373 -16.72 25.37 -5.74
CA THR A 373 -18.03 25.10 -6.35
C THR A 373 -19.14 24.90 -5.33
N ASN A 374 -18.86 24.23 -4.21
CA ASN A 374 -19.82 23.88 -3.17
C ASN A 374 -19.11 23.54 -1.84
N VAL A 375 -18.93 24.54 -0.98
CA VAL A 375 -18.34 24.33 0.35
C VAL A 375 -19.17 23.41 1.24
N ASP A 376 -20.48 23.35 1.03
CA ASP A 376 -21.40 22.53 1.82
C ASP A 376 -21.23 21.03 1.55
N ALA A 377 -20.53 20.65 0.47
CA ALA A 377 -20.19 19.25 0.21
C ALA A 377 -19.40 18.62 1.37
N PHE A 378 -18.61 19.39 2.11
CA PHE A 378 -17.84 18.89 3.27
C PHE A 378 -18.68 18.72 4.56
N LYS A 379 -19.98 19.03 4.52
CA LYS A 379 -20.92 18.64 5.59
C LYS A 379 -21.23 17.14 5.54
N ASP A 380 -21.06 16.51 4.38
CA ASP A 380 -21.11 15.06 4.24
C ASP A 380 -19.88 14.43 4.93
N PRO A 381 -20.07 13.57 5.95
CA PRO A 381 -18.97 12.92 6.66
C PRO A 381 -18.05 12.11 5.75
N GLN A 382 -18.60 11.45 4.71
CA GLN A 382 -17.81 10.63 3.80
C GLN A 382 -16.89 11.51 2.94
N VAL A 383 -17.45 12.57 2.35
CA VAL A 383 -16.66 13.54 1.57
C VAL A 383 -15.60 14.19 2.44
N ARG A 384 -15.93 14.54 3.69
CA ARG A 384 -14.97 15.10 4.64
C ARG A 384 -13.83 14.12 4.93
N ASP A 385 -14.14 12.85 5.15
CA ASP A 385 -13.15 11.81 5.43
C ASP A 385 -12.25 11.54 4.20
N ASP A 386 -12.85 11.42 3.01
CA ASP A 386 -12.15 11.15 1.75
C ASP A 386 -11.04 12.19 1.48
N PHE A 387 -11.35 13.47 1.73
CA PHE A 387 -10.46 14.60 1.46
C PHE A 387 -9.70 15.15 2.67
N SER A 388 -9.96 14.64 3.88
CA SER A 388 -9.15 14.91 5.06
C SER A 388 -7.73 14.37 4.85
N THR A 389 -6.71 15.11 5.28
CA THR A 389 -5.31 14.68 5.12
C THR A 389 -4.65 14.26 6.41
N GLU A 390 -5.35 14.11 7.53
CA GLU A 390 -4.70 13.88 8.84
C GLU A 390 -3.78 12.65 8.83
N HIS A 391 -4.31 11.51 8.37
CA HIS A 391 -3.53 10.29 8.25
C HIS A 391 -2.44 10.37 7.18
N ARG A 392 -2.67 11.12 6.09
CA ARG A 392 -1.70 11.33 5.00
C ARG A 392 -0.53 12.19 5.46
N ASP A 393 -0.82 13.27 6.18
CA ASP A 393 0.12 14.23 6.77
C ASP A 393 1.05 13.51 7.74
N LEU A 394 0.47 12.76 8.67
CA LEU A 394 1.23 11.94 9.62
C LEU A 394 2.02 10.83 8.93
N GLY A 395 1.48 10.20 7.89
CA GLY A 395 2.18 9.19 7.09
C GLY A 395 3.46 9.74 6.46
N ILE A 396 3.36 10.87 5.74
CA ILE A 396 4.50 11.56 5.12
C ILE A 396 5.53 11.98 6.18
N ALA A 397 5.06 12.63 7.26
CA ALA A 397 5.94 13.12 8.31
C ALA A 397 6.69 11.99 9.03
N ARG A 398 6.01 10.87 9.32
CA ARG A 398 6.62 9.68 9.95
C ARG A 398 7.60 8.97 9.01
N ALA A 399 7.29 8.84 7.73
CA ALA A 399 8.21 8.25 6.76
C ALA A 399 9.50 9.08 6.68
N TYR A 400 9.39 10.41 6.64
CA TYR A 400 10.53 11.31 6.67
C TYR A 400 11.35 11.19 7.97
N THR A 401 10.71 11.23 9.14
CA THR A 401 11.45 11.17 10.42
C THR A 401 12.04 9.80 10.71
N TYR A 402 11.40 8.73 10.25
CA TYR A 402 11.97 7.38 10.28
C TYR A 402 13.28 7.31 9.51
N LEU A 403 13.29 7.89 8.30
CA LEU A 403 14.49 7.97 7.46
C LEU A 403 15.56 8.83 8.15
N ASP A 404 15.21 10.03 8.58
CA ASP A 404 16.12 10.95 9.28
C ASP A 404 16.76 10.32 10.52
N GLY A 405 15.96 9.68 11.38
CA GLY A 405 16.42 9.07 12.63
C GLY A 405 17.48 7.98 12.46
N ARG A 406 17.56 7.33 11.29
CA ARG A 406 18.47 6.20 11.03
C ARG A 406 19.69 6.54 10.19
N LEU A 407 19.74 7.76 9.66
CA LEU A 407 20.85 8.22 8.83
C LEU A 407 22.05 8.65 9.68
N SER A 408 23.25 8.51 9.12
CA SER A 408 24.44 9.21 9.62
C SER A 408 24.25 10.72 9.47
N LEU A 409 25.05 11.53 10.17
CA LEU A 409 24.95 12.99 10.10
C LEU A 409 25.07 13.51 8.65
N GLU A 410 26.05 13.01 7.90
CA GLU A 410 26.24 13.36 6.49
C GLU A 410 25.02 13.00 5.64
N ALA A 411 24.47 11.79 5.84
CA ALA A 411 23.34 11.34 5.05
C ALA A 411 22.02 12.05 5.45
N ARG A 412 21.90 12.56 6.68
CA ARG A 412 20.81 13.48 7.10
C ARG A 412 20.89 14.82 6.38
N ASP A 413 22.08 15.40 6.28
CA ASP A 413 22.29 16.64 5.53
C ASP A 413 21.92 16.44 4.06
N TYR A 414 22.33 15.30 3.49
CA TYR A 414 21.92 14.90 2.15
C TYR A 414 20.39 14.77 2.03
N LEU A 415 19.71 14.03 2.92
CA LEU A 415 18.24 13.90 2.95
C LEU A 415 17.55 15.27 2.97
N ALA A 416 17.94 16.14 3.92
CA ALA A 416 17.36 17.46 4.06
C ALA A 416 17.59 18.31 2.80
N SER A 417 18.75 18.19 2.15
CA SER A 417 19.04 18.88 0.89
C SER A 417 18.15 18.42 -0.26
N GLN A 418 17.87 17.11 -0.37
CA GLN A 418 17.02 16.57 -1.42
C GLN A 418 15.54 16.87 -1.15
N ALA A 419 15.07 16.76 0.09
CA ALA A 419 13.70 17.08 0.46
C ALA A 419 13.34 18.55 0.19
N ARG A 420 14.30 19.49 0.33
CA ARG A 420 14.08 20.89 -0.05
C ARG A 420 13.89 21.11 -1.55
N LYS A 421 14.35 20.17 -2.40
CA LYS A 421 14.18 20.24 -3.87
C LYS A 421 12.83 19.69 -4.34
N ILE A 422 12.14 18.92 -3.50
CA ILE A 422 10.79 18.42 -3.79
C ILE A 422 9.80 19.55 -3.52
N LEU A 423 9.55 20.36 -4.54
CA LEU A 423 8.69 21.54 -4.47
C LEU A 423 7.21 21.15 -4.47
N ILE A 424 6.44 21.88 -3.66
CA ILE A 424 4.98 21.78 -3.59
C ILE A 424 4.43 23.14 -3.98
N VAL A 425 3.80 23.21 -5.15
CA VAL A 425 3.15 24.45 -5.63
C VAL A 425 1.79 24.57 -4.97
N ILE A 426 1.55 25.69 -4.30
CA ILE A 426 0.32 25.96 -3.54
C ILE A 426 -0.61 26.84 -4.36
N ASP A 427 -0.08 27.94 -4.89
CA ASP A 427 -0.78 28.94 -5.70
C ASP A 427 0.24 29.75 -6.51
N VAL A 428 -0.22 30.70 -7.33
CA VAL A 428 0.62 31.62 -8.09
C VAL A 428 1.57 32.36 -7.15
N GLY A 429 2.88 32.10 -7.32
CA GLY A 429 3.93 32.71 -6.51
C GLY A 429 4.08 32.15 -5.10
N LYS A 430 3.30 31.12 -4.72
CA LYS A 430 3.38 30.47 -3.41
C LYS A 430 3.75 28.99 -3.56
N SER A 431 4.87 28.62 -2.95
CA SER A 431 5.32 27.22 -2.90
C SER A 431 5.96 26.90 -1.56
N THR A 432 5.86 25.64 -1.14
CA THR A 432 6.67 25.07 -0.07
C THR A 432 7.50 23.91 -0.62
N ASN A 433 8.18 23.16 0.25
CA ASN A 433 8.84 21.91 -0.10
C ASN A 433 8.62 20.85 0.97
N LEU A 434 8.95 19.60 0.65
CA LEU A 434 8.74 18.46 1.54
C LEU A 434 9.34 18.70 2.94
N TYR A 435 10.56 19.27 3.02
CA TYR A 435 11.24 19.50 4.30
C TYR A 435 10.44 20.42 5.24
N TYR A 436 9.98 21.58 4.73
CA TYR A 436 9.21 22.51 5.54
C TYR A 436 7.78 22.06 5.77
N PHE A 437 7.18 21.34 4.83
CA PHE A 437 5.88 20.71 5.02
C PHE A 437 5.91 19.73 6.20
N VAL A 438 6.89 18.83 6.27
CA VAL A 438 7.04 17.89 7.40
C VAL A 438 7.17 18.62 8.73
N LYS A 439 7.97 19.70 8.78
CA LYS A 439 8.08 20.53 9.99
C LYS A 439 6.75 21.19 10.36
N ALA A 440 6.01 21.70 9.37
CA ALA A 440 4.72 22.32 9.59
C ALA A 440 3.70 21.32 10.16
N VAL A 441 3.70 20.06 9.69
CA VAL A 441 2.85 18.99 10.25
C VAL A 441 3.14 18.79 11.74
N PHE A 442 4.40 18.64 12.14
CA PHE A 442 4.75 18.46 13.56
C PHE A 442 4.45 19.70 14.41
N ALA A 443 4.58 20.89 13.82
CA ALA A 443 4.22 22.14 14.47
C ALA A 443 2.70 22.38 14.52
N LYS A 444 1.87 21.47 13.97
CA LYS A 444 0.42 21.65 13.77
C LYS A 444 0.07 22.93 12.99
N ALA A 445 0.98 23.36 12.12
CA ALA A 445 0.83 24.54 11.28
C ALA A 445 0.28 24.21 9.87
N ALA A 446 0.22 22.92 9.51
CA ALA A 446 -0.51 22.45 8.34
C ALA A 446 -1.90 21.92 8.77
N SER A 447 -2.97 22.38 8.10
CA SER A 447 -4.33 21.91 8.35
C SER A 447 -4.64 20.65 7.54
N SER A 448 -5.24 19.68 8.21
CA SER A 448 -5.79 18.48 7.57
C SER A 448 -7.24 18.62 7.15
N ASP A 449 -7.91 19.71 7.53
CA ASP A 449 -9.32 19.96 7.21
C ASP A 449 -9.50 20.24 5.72
N PRO A 450 -10.36 19.49 4.99
CA PRO A 450 -10.57 19.69 3.56
C PRO A 450 -11.19 21.05 3.20
N SER A 451 -11.85 21.72 4.16
CA SER A 451 -12.45 23.05 3.97
C SER A 451 -11.46 24.21 4.14
N ALA A 452 -10.27 23.96 4.68
CA ALA A 452 -9.24 24.98 4.85
C ALA A 452 -8.70 25.49 3.50
N ASP A 453 -8.15 26.71 3.48
CA ASP A 453 -7.48 27.22 2.28
C ASP A 453 -6.16 26.53 1.99
N ALA A 454 -5.70 26.68 0.74
CA ALA A 454 -4.49 26.02 0.25
C ALA A 454 -3.27 26.36 1.11
N THR A 455 -3.10 27.62 1.52
CA THR A 455 -1.96 28.08 2.33
C THR A 455 -1.90 27.38 3.68
N TRP A 456 -3.03 27.27 4.38
CA TRP A 456 -3.10 26.59 5.66
C TRP A 456 -2.93 25.09 5.50
N ARG A 457 -3.53 24.47 4.47
CA ARG A 457 -3.36 23.04 4.21
C ARG A 457 -1.92 22.63 3.93
N TRP A 458 -1.06 23.54 3.50
CA TRP A 458 0.36 23.29 3.25
C TRP A 458 1.31 23.89 4.27
N GLY A 459 0.78 24.57 5.30
CA GLY A 459 1.59 25.25 6.32
C GLY A 459 2.52 26.32 5.74
N TYR A 460 2.03 27.07 4.74
CA TYR A 460 2.83 28.08 4.04
C TYR A 460 3.29 29.21 4.97
N ASP A 461 2.42 29.69 5.86
CA ASP A 461 2.76 30.78 6.79
C ASP A 461 3.85 30.37 7.78
N PHE A 462 3.92 29.07 8.11
CA PHE A 462 5.02 28.51 8.88
C PHE A 462 6.33 28.62 8.12
N LEU A 463 6.37 28.23 6.83
CA LEU A 463 7.54 28.41 5.98
C LEU A 463 7.97 29.88 5.94
N GLU A 464 7.07 30.82 5.65
CA GLU A 464 7.42 32.24 5.58
C GLU A 464 8.02 32.75 6.89
N THR A 465 7.48 32.31 8.01
CA THR A 465 7.99 32.67 9.34
C THR A 465 9.39 32.11 9.55
N GLN A 466 9.65 30.85 9.19
CA GLN A 466 10.99 30.26 9.27
C GLN A 466 12.01 30.99 8.38
N LEU A 467 11.61 31.39 7.17
CA LEU A 467 12.48 32.14 6.26
C LEU A 467 12.82 33.53 6.81
N ARG A 468 11.83 34.26 7.35
CA ARG A 468 12.05 35.56 7.99
C ARG A 468 13.01 35.46 9.18
N MET A 469 12.86 34.43 10.02
CA MET A 469 13.78 34.19 11.14
C MET A 469 15.21 33.93 10.65
N LEU A 470 15.37 33.14 9.59
CA LEU A 470 16.67 32.84 9.01
C LEU A 470 17.35 34.08 8.41
N ASP A 471 16.59 34.93 7.72
CA ASP A 471 17.08 36.22 7.20
C ASP A 471 17.54 37.14 8.34
N GLN A 472 16.80 37.21 9.44
CA GLN A 472 17.15 37.99 10.63
C GLN A 472 18.43 37.47 11.30
N ASP A 473 18.57 36.16 11.46
CA ASP A 473 19.76 35.55 12.04
C ASP A 473 21.00 35.78 11.17
N ASN A 474 20.86 35.68 9.85
CA ASN A 474 21.96 35.99 8.94
C ASN A 474 22.33 37.47 8.96
N ALA A 475 21.36 38.38 9.04
CA ALA A 475 21.63 39.81 9.22
C ALA A 475 22.37 40.08 10.54
N ARG A 476 22.00 39.38 11.63
CA ARG A 476 22.72 39.46 12.91
C ARG A 476 24.15 38.95 12.79
N LEU A 477 24.36 37.78 12.16
CA LEU A 477 25.67 37.17 11.99
C LEU A 477 26.59 38.02 11.09
N ALA A 478 26.05 38.68 10.07
CA ALA A 478 26.81 39.61 9.23
C ALA A 478 27.30 40.86 10.00
N ASN A 479 26.59 41.25 11.06
CA ASN A 479 26.95 42.36 11.94
C ASN A 479 27.89 41.95 13.09
N VAL A 480 28.14 40.65 13.29
CA VAL A 480 29.18 40.20 14.21
C VAL A 480 30.53 40.44 13.54
N THR A 481 31.14 41.59 13.81
CA THR A 481 32.56 41.81 13.54
C THR A 481 33.35 40.78 14.31
N VAL A 482 33.83 39.74 13.62
CA VAL A 482 34.83 38.82 14.18
C VAL A 482 36.05 39.68 14.53
N PRO A 483 36.44 39.78 15.81
CA PRO A 483 37.61 40.56 16.19
C PRO A 483 38.82 40.08 15.38
N LYS A 484 39.47 41.00 14.67
CA LYS A 484 40.68 40.73 13.86
C LYS A 484 41.80 40.02 14.66
N GLU A 485 41.75 40.11 15.98
CA GLU A 485 42.71 39.52 16.93
C GLU A 485 42.64 37.99 17.07
N ARG A 486 41.70 37.29 16.41
CA ARG A 486 41.70 35.81 16.33
C ARG A 486 42.25 35.22 15.02
N SER A 487 42.95 36.03 14.22
CA SER A 487 43.64 35.56 13.01
C SER A 487 44.87 34.67 13.30
N GLU A 488 45.30 34.56 14.55
CA GLU A 488 46.33 33.62 15.03
C GLU A 488 45.74 32.58 16.01
N LEU A 489 44.59 31.99 15.68
CA LEU A 489 44.25 30.69 16.26
C LEU A 489 45.21 29.65 15.67
N ASP A 490 46.24 29.40 16.46
CA ASP A 490 47.38 28.49 16.30
C ASP A 490 46.97 27.17 15.62
N TRP A 491 47.85 26.66 14.77
CA TRP A 491 47.64 25.44 13.99
C TRP A 491 47.28 24.23 14.88
N VAL A 492 47.66 24.31 16.16
CA VAL A 492 47.29 23.40 17.25
C VAL A 492 45.78 23.27 17.46
N ASP A 493 45.01 24.35 17.37
CA ASP A 493 43.54 24.29 17.54
C ASP A 493 42.84 23.72 16.30
N ARG A 494 43.43 23.84 15.11
CA ARG A 494 42.97 23.12 13.91
C ARG A 494 43.26 21.62 13.99
N ALA A 495 44.39 21.23 14.59
CA ALA A 495 44.73 19.83 14.84
C ALA A 495 43.80 19.20 15.90
N LYS A 496 43.49 19.92 16.98
CA LYS A 496 42.49 19.49 17.99
C LYS A 496 41.07 19.41 17.41
N TYR A 497 40.73 20.28 16.45
CA TYR A 497 39.46 20.24 15.72
C TYR A 497 39.34 19.03 14.79
N ALA A 498 40.41 18.66 14.07
CA ALA A 498 40.47 17.45 13.26
C ALA A 498 40.40 16.15 14.08
N LEU A 499 40.83 16.21 15.35
CA LEU A 499 40.79 15.10 16.32
C LEU A 499 39.48 15.05 17.15
N GLY A 500 38.54 15.96 16.93
CA GLY A 500 37.19 15.91 17.54
C GLY A 500 37.06 16.49 18.96
N GLU A 501 38.03 17.25 19.45
CA GLU A 501 38.05 17.76 20.83
C GLU A 501 37.31 19.09 21.05
N LEU A 502 36.81 19.75 20.00
CA LEU A 502 36.10 21.05 20.08
C LEU A 502 34.66 20.97 19.54
N LYS A 503 33.70 21.59 20.25
CA LYS A 503 32.32 21.78 19.80
C LYS A 503 32.24 22.83 18.68
N LEU A 504 31.40 22.57 17.67
CA LEU A 504 31.26 23.29 16.39
C LEU A 504 31.18 24.85 16.52
N PRO A 505 31.90 25.64 15.68
CA PRO A 505 31.80 27.10 15.67
C PRO A 505 30.68 27.63 14.76
N ALA A 506 30.21 28.85 15.07
CA ALA A 506 29.14 29.60 14.40
C ALA A 506 29.35 29.80 12.88
N GLU A 507 30.59 29.75 12.41
CA GLU A 507 30.97 29.96 11.00
C GLU A 507 30.43 28.87 10.06
N ARG A 508 30.37 27.61 10.49
CA ARG A 508 29.74 26.53 9.70
C ARG A 508 28.24 26.77 9.53
N LYS A 509 27.59 27.31 10.58
CA LYS A 509 26.16 27.67 10.57
C LYS A 509 25.88 28.81 9.59
N ILE A 510 26.78 29.81 9.50
CA ILE A 510 26.67 30.93 8.54
C ILE A 510 26.70 30.43 7.10
N ILE A 511 27.68 29.60 6.73
CA ILE A 511 27.83 29.11 5.34
C ILE A 511 26.66 28.20 4.94
N GLN A 512 26.22 27.32 5.84
CA GLN A 512 25.10 26.40 5.58
C GLN A 512 23.79 27.17 5.41
N ASN A 513 23.54 28.20 6.23
CA ASN A 513 22.37 29.07 6.12
C ASN A 513 22.34 29.92 4.84
N GLN A 514 23.48 30.43 4.38
CA GLN A 514 23.56 31.25 3.15
C GLN A 514 23.29 30.41 1.89
N ALA A 515 23.85 29.20 1.81
CA ALA A 515 23.58 28.27 0.72
C ALA A 515 22.10 27.84 0.69
N GLU A 516 21.50 27.65 1.87
CA GLU A 516 20.08 27.31 2.02
C GLU A 516 19.16 28.42 1.48
N ILE A 517 19.43 29.70 1.82
CA ILE A 517 18.67 30.84 1.29
C ILE A 517 18.81 31.00 -0.21
N GLN A 518 20.02 30.90 -0.76
CA GLN A 518 20.22 31.09 -2.20
C GLN A 518 19.52 30.00 -3.01
N LEU A 519 19.54 28.75 -2.54
CA LEU A 519 18.80 27.66 -3.16
C LEU A 519 17.28 27.92 -3.12
N LEU A 520 16.75 28.37 -1.97
CA LEU A 520 15.32 28.68 -1.82
C LEU A 520 14.89 29.87 -2.68
N ARG A 521 15.61 30.99 -2.67
CA ARG A 521 15.29 32.16 -3.52
C ARG A 521 15.29 31.80 -5.00
N LYS A 522 16.25 30.99 -5.43
CA LYS A 522 16.34 30.50 -6.82
C LYS A 522 15.20 29.56 -7.21
N LEU A 523 14.72 28.72 -6.29
CA LEU A 523 13.62 27.78 -6.53
C LEU A 523 12.23 28.45 -6.48
N ILE A 524 12.05 29.47 -5.64
CA ILE A 524 10.75 30.14 -5.41
C ILE A 524 10.55 31.33 -6.39
N GLY A 525 11.54 31.64 -7.25
CA GLY A 525 11.43 32.72 -8.23
C GLY A 525 11.45 34.14 -7.63
N PHE A 526 11.86 34.27 -6.37
CA PHE A 526 12.08 35.57 -5.74
C PHE A 526 13.33 36.20 -6.36
N ARG A 527 13.15 37.35 -7.04
CA ARG A 527 14.27 38.21 -7.48
C ARG A 527 14.85 38.98 -6.33
#